data_AF-A0A8S1AHI9-F1
#
_entry.id   AF-A0A8S1AHI9-F1
#
_cell.length_a   1.000
_cell.length_b   1.000
_cell.length_c   1.000
_cell.angle_alpha   90.00
_cell.angle_beta   90.00
_cell.angle_gamma   90.00
#
_symmetry.space_group_name_H-M   'P 1'
#
loop_
_entity.id
_entity.type
_entity.pdbx_description
1 polymer ?
#
loop_
_entity_poly.entity_id
_entity_poly.type
_entity_poly.pdbx_seq_one_letter_code
_entity_poly.pdbx_strand_id
1 'polypeptide(L)'
;MDENGMLSPQEAQNKAALLLKENYSQLNNDEDLIRICSAVNKVVTDDDPEDCDRAKLIYECLIENGPKAISLTEQTIIRTKLFAVALECIQSNPLTFTQIKSFKNNIVPDQRNAKCFTACLYKKIGLMDDMGMLSPASARKQAEIVFKEDEETLKNVDRIMQHCLYVNEQYKDDSKGCDRAKEAFSCLTKSGPKVS
;
A
#
# COMPACT_ATOMS: atom_id res chain seq x y z
N MET A 1 -11.47 -22.70 9.83
CA MET A 1 -12.81 -23.28 10.06
C MET A 1 -12.75 -24.01 11.40
N ASP A 2 -13.87 -24.05 12.11
CA ASP A 2 -14.00 -24.86 13.33
C ASP A 2 -14.18 -26.34 12.98
N GLU A 3 -14.39 -27.17 14.00
CA GLU A 3 -14.63 -28.61 13.85
C GLU A 3 -15.90 -28.98 13.07
N ASN A 4 -16.78 -28.02 12.80
CA ASN A 4 -18.02 -28.18 12.02
C ASN A 4 -17.93 -27.51 10.63
N GLY A 5 -16.71 -27.19 10.18
CA GLY A 5 -16.49 -26.56 8.88
C GLY A 5 -16.99 -25.12 8.79
N MET A 6 -17.36 -24.48 9.90
CA MET A 6 -17.85 -23.10 9.89
C MET A 6 -16.70 -22.10 10.06
N LEU A 7 -16.86 -20.90 9.48
CA LEU A 7 -15.94 -19.80 9.77
C LEU A 7 -16.23 -19.27 11.17
N SER A 8 -15.30 -19.50 12.11
CA SER A 8 -15.33 -18.89 13.46
C SER A 8 -14.74 -17.47 13.41
N PRO A 9 -15.56 -16.42 13.59
CA PRO A 9 -15.07 -15.04 13.52
C PRO A 9 -14.00 -14.75 14.58
N GLN A 10 -14.20 -15.27 15.79
CA GLN A 10 -13.28 -15.05 16.91
C GLN A 10 -11.92 -15.71 16.68
N GLU A 11 -11.88 -16.93 16.15
CA GLU A 11 -10.61 -17.60 15.85
C GLU A 11 -9.88 -16.96 14.67
N ALA A 12 -10.63 -16.54 13.64
CA ALA A 12 -10.08 -15.80 12.51
C ALA A 12 -9.46 -14.48 12.98
N GLN A 13 -10.15 -13.72 13.83
CA GLN A 13 -9.64 -12.50 14.45
C GLN A 13 -8.38 -12.74 15.29
N ASN A 14 -8.38 -13.78 16.13
CA ASN A 14 -7.22 -14.12 16.97
C ASN A 14 -5.99 -14.47 16.12
N LYS A 15 -6.18 -15.21 15.01
CA LYS A 15 -5.10 -15.53 14.06
C LYS A 15 -4.63 -14.31 13.29
N ALA A 16 -5.54 -13.45 12.82
CA ALA A 16 -5.19 -12.19 12.16
C ALA A 16 -4.38 -11.30 13.10
N ALA A 17 -4.81 -11.13 14.36
CA ALA A 17 -4.09 -10.37 15.37
C ALA A 17 -2.68 -10.93 15.67
N LEU A 18 -2.49 -12.25 15.60
CA LEU A 18 -1.17 -12.89 15.74
C LEU A 18 -0.24 -12.58 14.57
N LEU A 19 -0.76 -12.57 13.34
CA LEU A 19 0.01 -12.28 12.12
C LEU A 19 0.28 -10.78 11.94
N LEU A 20 -0.59 -9.91 12.47
CA LEU A 20 -0.61 -8.48 12.21
C LEU A 20 -0.21 -7.61 13.41
N LYS A 21 0.55 -8.16 14.38
CA LYS A 21 0.96 -7.48 15.62
C LYS A 21 1.60 -6.09 15.45
N GLU A 22 2.01 -5.71 14.24
CA GLU A 22 2.64 -4.42 13.95
C GLU A 22 1.76 -3.44 13.14
N ASN A 23 0.52 -3.78 12.75
CA ASN A 23 -0.26 -2.98 11.79
C ASN A 23 -1.76 -2.87 12.13
N TYR A 24 -2.08 -2.03 13.11
CA TYR A 24 -3.42 -1.84 13.69
C TYR A 24 -4.52 -1.49 12.67
N SER A 25 -4.19 -0.84 11.56
CA SER A 25 -5.18 -0.45 10.54
C SER A 25 -5.60 -1.58 9.60
N GLN A 26 -4.82 -2.66 9.49
CA GLN A 26 -5.23 -3.84 8.71
C GLN A 26 -6.30 -4.67 9.46
N LEU A 27 -6.25 -4.66 10.81
CA LEU A 27 -7.22 -5.35 11.66
C LEU A 27 -8.67 -4.89 11.43
N ASN A 28 -8.91 -3.58 11.24
CA ASN A 28 -10.27 -3.07 11.04
C ASN A 28 -10.88 -3.53 9.70
N ASN A 29 -10.06 -3.65 8.64
CA ASN A 29 -10.53 -4.17 7.36
C ASN A 29 -10.79 -5.69 7.42
N ASP A 30 -9.97 -6.41 8.20
CA ASP A 30 -10.14 -7.84 8.42
C ASP A 30 -11.38 -8.15 9.27
N GLU A 31 -11.72 -7.31 10.26
CA GLU A 31 -12.95 -7.45 11.04
C GLU A 31 -14.20 -7.33 10.16
N ASP A 32 -14.25 -6.33 9.27
CA ASP A 32 -15.36 -6.17 8.34
C ASP A 32 -15.43 -7.30 7.31
N LEU A 33 -14.27 -7.75 6.80
CA LEU A 33 -14.19 -8.87 5.87
C LEU A 33 -14.67 -10.19 6.50
N ILE A 34 -14.20 -10.50 7.71
CA ILE A 34 -14.61 -11.69 8.48
C ILE A 34 -16.11 -11.62 8.76
N ARG A 35 -16.64 -10.45 9.12
CA ARG A 35 -18.07 -10.24 9.35
C ARG A 35 -18.87 -10.48 8.08
N ILE A 36 -18.46 -9.91 6.95
CA ILE A 36 -19.12 -10.08 5.65
C ILE A 36 -19.13 -11.57 5.25
N CYS A 37 -17.98 -12.23 5.30
CA CYS A 37 -17.86 -13.62 4.85
C CYS A 37 -18.40 -14.66 5.83
N SER A 38 -18.64 -14.31 7.09
CA SER A 38 -19.37 -15.19 8.03
C SER A 38 -20.81 -15.47 7.59
N ALA A 39 -21.39 -14.65 6.71
CA ALA A 39 -22.72 -14.90 6.15
C ALA A 39 -22.79 -16.23 5.37
N VAL A 40 -21.66 -16.71 4.83
CA VAL A 40 -21.55 -18.00 4.14
C VAL A 40 -21.90 -19.18 5.06
N ASN A 41 -21.74 -19.05 6.38
CA ASN A 41 -22.13 -20.09 7.34
C ASN A 41 -23.64 -20.40 7.30
N LYS A 42 -24.47 -19.52 6.74
CA LYS A 42 -25.93 -19.72 6.60
C LYS A 42 -26.32 -20.43 5.31
N VAL A 43 -25.37 -20.66 4.39
CA VAL A 43 -25.62 -21.37 3.14
C VAL A 43 -25.66 -22.87 3.42
N VAL A 44 -26.77 -23.50 3.07
CA VAL A 44 -26.91 -24.96 3.11
C VAL A 44 -26.08 -25.52 1.97
N THR A 45 -25.10 -26.35 2.32
CA THR A 45 -24.30 -27.13 1.37
C THR A 45 -24.79 -28.58 1.44
N ASP A 46 -24.58 -29.34 0.37
CA ASP A 46 -24.82 -30.78 0.42
C ASP A 46 -23.87 -31.43 1.46
N ASP A 47 -24.25 -32.57 2.03
CA ASP A 47 -23.48 -33.32 3.04
C ASP A 47 -22.18 -33.92 2.44
N ASP A 48 -21.28 -33.06 1.96
CA ASP A 48 -19.92 -33.41 1.61
C ASP A 48 -19.15 -33.71 2.91
N PRO A 49 -18.60 -34.92 3.09
CA PRO A 49 -17.93 -35.35 4.32
C PRO A 49 -16.74 -34.46 4.75
N GLU A 50 -16.26 -33.55 3.89
CA GLU A 50 -15.15 -32.64 4.19
C GLU A 50 -15.54 -31.13 4.18
N ASP A 51 -16.83 -30.78 4.04
CA ASP A 51 -17.32 -29.39 3.96
C ASP A 51 -16.60 -28.54 2.88
N CYS A 52 -16.13 -29.16 1.78
CA CYS A 52 -15.33 -28.45 0.77
C CYS A 52 -16.13 -27.35 0.06
N ASP A 53 -17.43 -27.54 -0.09
CA ASP A 53 -18.33 -26.53 -0.69
C ASP A 53 -18.42 -25.26 0.16
N ARG A 54 -18.50 -25.39 1.48
CA ARG A 54 -18.50 -24.22 2.38
C ARG A 54 -17.14 -23.54 2.38
N ALA A 55 -16.05 -24.33 2.38
CA ALA A 55 -14.70 -23.79 2.27
C ALA A 55 -14.50 -23.00 0.98
N LYS A 56 -15.02 -23.50 -0.15
CA LYS A 56 -14.99 -22.82 -1.45
C LYS A 56 -15.77 -21.52 -1.42
N LEU A 57 -16.99 -21.51 -0.89
CA LEU A 57 -17.81 -20.29 -0.79
C LEU A 57 -17.18 -19.24 0.14
N ILE A 58 -16.55 -19.66 1.24
CA ILE A 58 -15.78 -18.77 2.11
C ILE A 58 -14.59 -18.19 1.33
N TYR A 59 -13.86 -19.02 0.58
CA TYR A 59 -12.73 -18.59 -0.23
C TYR A 59 -13.13 -17.61 -1.33
N GLU A 60 -14.22 -17.87 -2.05
CA GLU A 60 -14.80 -16.97 -3.04
C GLU A 60 -15.19 -15.63 -2.41
N CYS A 61 -15.88 -15.65 -1.26
CA CYS A 61 -16.22 -14.42 -0.54
C CYS A 61 -14.98 -13.61 -0.15
N LEU A 62 -13.94 -14.27 0.36
CA LEU A 62 -12.68 -13.63 0.76
C LEU A 62 -11.95 -13.00 -0.43
N ILE A 63 -12.01 -13.63 -1.61
CA ILE A 63 -11.46 -13.04 -2.84
C ILE A 63 -12.29 -11.84 -3.29
N GLU A 64 -13.61 -11.96 -3.29
CA GLU A 64 -14.52 -10.93 -3.79
C GLU A 64 -14.55 -9.67 -2.90
N ASN A 65 -14.44 -9.85 -1.58
CA ASN A 65 -14.60 -8.78 -0.60
C ASN A 65 -13.27 -8.37 0.06
N GLY A 66 -12.21 -9.17 -0.13
CA GLY A 66 -10.90 -8.89 0.43
C GLY A 66 -10.21 -7.73 -0.29
N PRO A 67 -9.26 -7.05 0.38
CA PRO A 67 -8.45 -6.05 -0.28
C PRO A 67 -7.66 -6.71 -1.43
N LYS A 68 -7.83 -6.21 -2.66
CA LYS A 68 -6.99 -6.59 -3.80
C LYS A 68 -5.52 -6.36 -3.44
N ALA A 69 -4.79 -7.44 -3.25
CA ALA A 69 -3.36 -7.38 -2.98
C ALA A 69 -2.61 -7.08 -4.26
N ILE A 70 -1.57 -6.24 -4.17
CA ILE A 70 -0.60 -6.05 -5.25
C ILE A 70 0.04 -7.41 -5.55
N SER A 71 -0.07 -7.88 -6.80
CA SER A 71 0.50 -9.15 -7.23
C SER A 71 2.02 -9.18 -7.09
N LEU A 72 2.61 -10.38 -7.00
CA LEU A 72 4.07 -10.53 -6.93
C LEU A 72 4.80 -9.91 -8.13
N THR A 73 4.19 -9.96 -9.32
CA THR A 73 4.71 -9.33 -10.53
C THR A 73 4.72 -7.81 -10.40
N GLU A 74 3.62 -7.20 -9.96
CA GLU A 74 3.54 -5.75 -9.74
C GLU A 74 4.51 -5.30 -8.65
N GLN A 75 4.61 -6.03 -7.53
CA GLN A 75 5.60 -5.77 -6.48
C GLN A 75 7.03 -5.80 -7.02
N THR A 76 7.35 -6.74 -7.90
CA THR A 76 8.69 -6.88 -8.51
C THR A 76 9.00 -5.72 -9.44
N ILE A 77 8.02 -5.28 -10.25
CA ILE A 77 8.15 -4.10 -11.12
C ILE A 77 8.40 -2.84 -10.27
N ILE A 78 7.58 -2.63 -9.23
CA ILE A 78 7.71 -1.48 -8.31
C ILE A 78 9.07 -1.48 -7.63
N ARG A 79 9.49 -2.60 -7.01
CA ARG A 79 10.77 -2.70 -6.28
C ARG A 79 11.97 -2.50 -7.20
N THR A 80 11.96 -3.10 -8.38
CA THR A 80 13.06 -2.96 -9.36
C THR A 80 13.21 -1.51 -9.81
N LYS A 81 12.09 -0.84 -10.13
CA LYS A 81 12.09 0.55 -10.55
C LYS A 81 12.57 1.49 -9.43
N LEU A 82 12.05 1.31 -8.22
CA LEU A 82 12.48 2.09 -7.05
C LEU A 82 13.98 1.90 -6.76
N PHE A 83 14.49 0.67 -6.85
CA PHE A 83 15.91 0.38 -6.61
C PHE A 83 16.81 1.02 -7.66
N ALA A 84 16.48 0.89 -8.95
CA ALA A 84 17.25 1.52 -10.03
C ALA A 84 17.33 3.05 -9.86
N VAL A 85 16.19 3.69 -9.60
CA VAL A 85 16.12 5.13 -9.37
C VAL A 85 16.84 5.55 -8.07
N ALA A 86 16.76 4.74 -7.02
CA ALA A 86 17.47 4.99 -5.76
C ALA A 86 18.99 5.02 -5.97
N LEU A 87 19.54 4.12 -6.80
CA LEU A 87 20.97 4.12 -7.14
C LEU A 87 21.40 5.37 -7.91
N GLU A 88 20.52 5.96 -8.72
CA GLU A 88 20.81 7.24 -9.36
C GLU A 88 20.75 8.39 -8.34
N CYS A 89 19.71 8.41 -7.50
CA CYS A 89 19.49 9.50 -6.54
C CYS A 89 20.51 9.57 -5.41
N ILE A 90 21.08 8.43 -5.00
CA ILE A 90 22.07 8.37 -3.92
C ILE A 90 23.39 9.05 -4.32
N GLN A 91 23.70 9.15 -5.62
CA GLN A 91 24.91 9.83 -6.10
C GLN A 91 24.88 11.34 -5.77
N SER A 92 23.71 11.95 -5.92
CA SER A 92 23.51 13.39 -5.63
C SER A 92 23.09 13.66 -4.19
N ASN A 93 22.49 12.67 -3.52
CA ASN A 93 22.00 12.78 -2.16
C ASN A 93 22.46 11.57 -1.32
N PRO A 94 23.76 11.47 -0.98
CA PRO A 94 24.31 10.31 -0.28
C PRO A 94 23.60 10.08 1.04
N LEU A 95 23.24 8.83 1.32
CA LEU A 95 22.60 8.43 2.57
C LEU A 95 23.59 7.71 3.48
N THR A 96 23.47 7.92 4.79
CA THR A 96 24.16 7.08 5.77
C THR A 96 23.46 5.74 5.95
N PHE A 97 24.16 4.75 6.50
CA PHE A 97 23.56 3.46 6.84
C PHE A 97 22.36 3.58 7.79
N THR A 98 22.43 4.49 8.76
CA THR A 98 21.32 4.78 9.68
C THR A 98 20.10 5.33 8.93
N GLN A 99 20.32 6.24 7.97
CA GLN A 99 19.23 6.78 7.16
C GLN A 99 18.60 5.70 6.26
N ILE A 100 19.41 4.82 5.67
CA ILE A 100 18.92 3.68 4.89
C ILE A 100 18.05 2.76 5.76
N LYS A 101 18.45 2.51 7.02
CA LYS A 101 17.62 1.75 7.97
C LYS A 101 16.29 2.45 8.25
N SER A 102 16.27 3.77 8.42
CA SER A 102 15.02 4.53 8.59
C SER A 102 14.08 4.36 7.39
N PHE A 103 14.61 4.43 6.16
CA PHE A 103 13.80 4.22 4.96
C PHE A 103 13.20 2.81 4.91
N LYS A 104 13.94 1.78 5.31
CA LYS A 104 13.42 0.40 5.42
C LYS A 104 12.25 0.29 6.42
N ASN A 105 12.22 1.16 7.41
CA ASN A 105 11.15 1.24 8.41
C ASN A 105 10.05 2.23 8.03
N ASN A 106 9.95 2.60 6.75
CA ASN A 106 9.00 3.59 6.24
C ASN A 106 9.09 4.95 6.95
N ILE A 107 10.31 5.41 7.23
CA ILE A 107 10.58 6.72 7.83
C ILE A 107 11.52 7.49 6.90
N VAL A 108 11.13 8.71 6.53
CA VAL A 108 12.02 9.67 5.88
C VAL A 108 12.76 10.47 6.97
N PRO A 109 14.09 10.30 7.09
CA PRO A 109 14.87 11.07 8.05
C PRO A 109 14.77 12.58 7.82
N ASP A 110 14.91 13.36 8.89
CA ASP A 110 14.76 14.81 8.85
C ASP A 110 15.91 15.57 8.18
N GLN A 111 17.05 14.90 7.97
CA GLN A 111 18.20 15.53 7.37
C GLN A 111 17.95 15.87 5.90
N ARG A 112 18.49 17.03 5.46
CA ARG A 112 18.27 17.57 4.12
C ARG A 112 18.62 16.59 3.00
N ASN A 113 19.72 15.84 3.13
CA ASN A 113 20.12 14.84 2.14
C ASN A 113 19.07 13.73 1.97
N ALA A 114 18.48 13.25 3.07
CA ALA A 114 17.46 12.21 3.02
C ALA A 114 16.14 12.72 2.42
N LYS A 115 15.72 13.93 2.80
CA LYS A 115 14.57 14.62 2.20
C LYS A 115 14.73 14.83 0.69
N CYS A 116 15.90 15.32 0.28
CA CYS A 116 16.19 15.56 -1.13
C CYS A 116 16.41 14.25 -1.92
N PHE A 117 16.88 13.18 -1.28
CA PHE A 117 16.89 11.84 -1.86
C PHE A 117 15.46 11.38 -2.19
N THR A 118 14.51 11.54 -1.26
CA THR A 118 13.08 11.22 -1.49
C THR A 118 12.50 12.06 -2.62
N ALA A 119 12.80 13.36 -2.68
CA ALA A 119 12.36 14.23 -3.78
C ALA A 119 12.91 13.75 -5.14
N CYS A 120 14.19 13.42 -5.21
CA CYS A 120 14.79 12.86 -6.43
C CYS A 120 14.08 11.57 -6.87
N LEU A 121 13.83 10.66 -5.93
CA LEU A 121 13.13 9.41 -6.18
C LEU A 121 11.74 9.68 -6.76
N TYR A 122 10.96 10.55 -6.10
CA TYR A 122 9.59 10.89 -6.49
C TYR A 122 9.50 11.59 -7.84
N LYS A 123 10.45 12.45 -8.19
CA LYS A 123 10.53 13.05 -9.54
C LYS A 123 10.74 11.98 -10.61
N LYS A 124 11.72 11.11 -10.40
CA LYS A 124 12.09 10.07 -11.38
C LYS A 124 11.04 8.97 -11.54
N ILE A 125 10.28 8.66 -10.49
CA ILE A 125 9.15 7.72 -10.61
C ILE A 125 7.82 8.43 -10.98
N GLY A 126 7.84 9.75 -11.18
CA GLY A 126 6.71 10.54 -11.67
C GLY A 126 5.63 10.88 -10.65
N LEU A 127 5.90 10.77 -9.34
CA LEU A 127 5.00 11.31 -8.31
C LEU A 127 5.11 12.83 -8.17
N MET A 128 6.29 13.38 -8.47
CA MET A 128 6.56 14.82 -8.50
C MET A 128 6.97 15.25 -9.91
N ASP A 129 6.66 16.49 -10.28
CA ASP A 129 7.20 17.11 -11.48
C ASP A 129 8.62 17.66 -11.26
N ASP A 130 9.23 18.24 -12.31
CA ASP A 130 10.59 18.77 -12.24
C ASP A 130 10.75 19.92 -11.24
N MET A 131 9.66 20.67 -10.97
CA MET A 131 9.60 21.72 -9.93
C MET A 131 9.45 21.13 -8.51
N GLY A 132 9.28 19.81 -8.41
CA GLY A 132 9.05 19.11 -7.16
C GLY A 132 7.61 19.20 -6.67
N MET A 133 6.65 19.57 -7.49
CA MET A 133 5.24 19.58 -7.09
C MET A 133 4.66 18.18 -7.26
N LEU A 134 3.83 17.71 -6.32
CA LEU A 134 3.08 16.47 -6.52
C LEU A 134 2.21 16.60 -7.78
N SER A 135 2.27 15.58 -8.63
CA SER A 135 1.55 15.53 -9.91
C SER A 135 0.69 14.27 -9.97
N PRO A 136 -0.63 14.37 -9.67
CA PRO A 136 -1.57 13.26 -9.80
C PRO A 136 -1.59 12.70 -11.23
N ALA A 137 -1.52 13.57 -12.25
CA ALA A 137 -1.53 13.16 -13.65
C ALA A 137 -0.29 12.33 -14.01
N SER A 138 0.89 12.73 -13.54
CA SER A 138 2.11 11.96 -13.74
C SER A 138 2.07 10.64 -12.97
N ALA A 139 1.58 10.66 -11.72
CA ALA A 139 1.43 9.47 -10.89
C ALA A 139 0.48 8.43 -11.54
N ARG A 140 -0.67 8.87 -12.07
CA ARG A 140 -1.63 8.02 -12.80
C ARG A 140 -0.98 7.33 -13.99
N LYS A 141 -0.26 8.07 -14.83
CA LYS A 141 0.47 7.50 -15.99
C LYS A 141 1.49 6.45 -15.58
N GLN A 142 2.16 6.65 -14.44
CA GLN A 142 3.16 5.69 -13.95
C GLN A 142 2.51 4.47 -13.31
N ALA A 143 1.35 4.64 -12.69
CA ALA A 143 0.54 3.55 -12.16
C ALA A 143 -0.01 2.65 -13.29
N GLU A 144 -0.44 3.22 -14.41
CA GLU A 144 -0.92 2.47 -15.60
C GLU A 144 0.14 1.51 -16.16
N ILE A 145 1.42 1.84 -16.05
CA ILE A 145 2.52 0.93 -16.47
C ILE A 145 2.57 -0.32 -15.58
N VAL A 146 2.25 -0.19 -14.30
CA VAL A 146 2.36 -1.26 -13.30
C VAL A 146 1.07 -2.07 -13.25
N PHE A 147 -0.05 -1.39 -13.05
CA PHE A 147 -1.36 -1.99 -12.75
C PHE A 147 -2.25 -2.18 -14.00
N LYS A 148 -1.77 -1.73 -15.18
CA LYS A 148 -2.46 -1.90 -16.47
C LYS A 148 -3.92 -1.45 -16.40
N GLU A 149 -4.87 -2.34 -16.67
CA GLU A 149 -6.31 -2.07 -16.73
C GLU A 149 -7.02 -2.25 -15.38
N ASP A 150 -6.30 -2.39 -14.25
CA ASP A 150 -6.91 -2.45 -12.92
C ASP A 150 -7.44 -1.07 -12.47
N GLU A 151 -8.57 -0.68 -13.05
CA GLU A 151 -9.21 0.63 -12.85
C GLU A 151 -9.50 0.95 -11.38
N GLU A 152 -9.73 -0.06 -10.55
CA GLU A 152 -9.93 0.12 -9.11
C GLU A 152 -8.65 0.61 -8.43
N THR A 153 -7.53 -0.07 -8.68
CA THR A 153 -6.21 0.33 -8.17
C THR A 153 -5.82 1.71 -8.70
N LEU A 154 -6.08 1.99 -9.98
CA LEU A 154 -5.76 3.30 -10.55
C LEU A 154 -6.64 4.43 -9.97
N LYS A 155 -7.94 4.20 -9.73
CA LYS A 155 -8.81 5.15 -9.01
C LYS A 155 -8.32 5.40 -7.58
N ASN A 156 -7.79 4.37 -6.91
CA ASN A 156 -7.19 4.53 -5.59
C ASN A 156 -5.94 5.41 -5.64
N VAL A 157 -5.08 5.24 -6.65
CA VAL A 157 -3.93 6.14 -6.89
C VAL A 157 -4.40 7.57 -7.05
N ASP A 158 -5.41 7.82 -7.89
CA ASP A 158 -5.95 9.17 -8.08
C ASP A 158 -6.48 9.76 -6.78
N ARG A 159 -7.30 9.01 -6.04
CA ARG A 159 -7.87 9.43 -4.75
C ARG A 159 -6.77 9.83 -3.76
N ILE A 160 -5.75 9.00 -3.61
CA ILE A 160 -4.63 9.24 -2.69
C ILE A 160 -3.83 10.48 -3.11
N MET A 161 -3.50 10.59 -4.39
CA MET A 161 -2.75 11.73 -4.90
C MET A 161 -3.52 13.04 -4.73
N GLN A 162 -4.82 13.05 -5.03
CA GLN A 162 -5.70 14.19 -4.81
C GLN A 162 -5.78 14.56 -3.33
N HIS A 163 -5.90 13.58 -2.44
CA HIS A 163 -5.90 13.82 -1.00
C HIS A 163 -4.61 14.48 -0.51
N CYS A 164 -3.46 14.07 -1.05
CA CYS A 164 -2.15 14.61 -0.65
C CYS A 164 -1.75 15.90 -1.35
N LEU A 165 -2.55 16.44 -2.29
CA LEU A 165 -2.18 17.64 -3.04
C LEU A 165 -1.95 18.88 -2.15
N TYR A 166 -2.54 18.93 -0.95
CA TYR A 166 -2.36 20.08 -0.04
C TYR A 166 -0.90 20.38 0.28
N VAL A 167 0.01 19.39 0.19
CA VAL A 167 1.44 19.57 0.46
C VAL A 167 2.11 20.52 -0.54
N ASN A 168 1.56 20.65 -1.75
CA ASN A 168 2.03 21.62 -2.74
C ASN A 168 1.88 23.05 -2.23
N GLU A 169 0.77 23.34 -1.55
CA GLU A 169 0.46 24.67 -1.01
C GLU A 169 1.20 24.98 0.29
N GLN A 170 1.50 23.96 1.10
CA GLN A 170 2.16 24.12 2.40
C GLN A 170 3.66 24.44 2.28
N TYR A 171 4.31 24.00 1.20
CA TYR A 171 5.77 24.09 1.02
C TYR A 171 6.16 24.89 -0.23
N LYS A 172 5.50 26.02 -0.52
CA LYS A 172 5.70 26.79 -1.77
C LYS A 172 7.14 27.24 -2.02
N ASP A 173 7.88 27.56 -0.95
CA ASP A 173 9.26 28.05 -1.07
C ASP A 173 10.32 26.94 -1.22
N ASP A 174 9.89 25.67 -1.18
CA ASP A 174 10.76 24.51 -1.36
C ASP A 174 10.97 24.21 -2.85
N SER A 175 11.84 25.01 -3.48
CA SER A 175 12.15 24.93 -4.92
C SER A 175 12.75 23.60 -5.37
N LYS A 176 13.36 22.83 -4.46
CA LYS A 176 13.86 21.47 -4.76
C LYS A 176 12.83 20.38 -4.44
N GLY A 177 11.80 20.71 -3.67
CA GLY A 177 10.76 19.79 -3.21
C GLY A 177 11.22 18.82 -2.12
N CYS A 178 12.33 19.09 -1.43
CA CYS A 178 12.87 18.17 -0.42
C CYS A 178 11.95 18.02 0.80
N ASP A 179 11.54 19.12 1.41
CA ASP A 179 10.60 19.12 2.54
C ASP A 179 9.21 18.65 2.08
N ARG A 180 8.79 19.07 0.88
CA ARG A 180 7.54 18.61 0.27
C ARG A 180 7.51 17.10 0.07
N ALA A 181 8.62 16.49 -0.36
CA ALA A 181 8.71 15.04 -0.53
C ALA A 181 8.59 14.28 0.79
N LYS A 182 9.13 14.81 1.89
CA LYS A 182 8.95 14.21 3.23
C LYS A 182 7.48 14.25 3.64
N GLU A 183 6.82 15.39 3.48
CA GLU A 183 5.41 15.52 3.86
C GLU A 183 4.52 14.64 2.97
N ALA A 184 4.78 14.64 1.66
CA ALA A 184 4.13 13.76 0.71
C ALA A 184 4.29 12.29 1.13
N PHE A 185 5.48 11.84 1.52
CA PHE A 185 5.69 10.49 2.03
C PHE A 185 4.80 10.18 3.23
N SER A 186 4.69 11.10 4.20
CA SER A 186 3.80 10.91 5.36
C SER A 186 2.34 10.77 4.95
N CYS A 187 1.87 11.62 4.03
CA CYS A 187 0.50 11.57 3.54
C CYS A 187 0.22 10.29 2.74
N LEU A 188 1.08 9.94 1.79
CA LEU A 188 0.94 8.78 0.92
C LEU A 188 0.96 7.46 1.72
N THR A 189 1.83 7.34 2.72
CA THR A 189 1.90 6.12 3.57
C THR A 189 0.74 5.98 4.55
N LYS A 190 0.11 7.09 4.96
CA LYS A 190 -1.12 7.08 5.75
C LYS A 190 -2.36 6.79 4.90
N SER A 191 -2.37 7.25 3.66
CA SER A 191 -3.53 7.19 2.76
C SER A 191 -3.55 5.93 1.87
N GLY A 192 -2.38 5.35 1.63
CA GLY A 192 -2.20 4.19 0.76
C GLY A 192 -2.55 2.85 1.42
N PRO A 193 -2.74 1.79 0.61
CA PRO A 193 -2.87 0.44 1.12
C PRO A 193 -1.64 0.09 1.96
N LYS A 194 -1.85 -0.47 3.14
CA LYS A 194 -0.75 -0.99 3.95
C LYS A 194 -0.24 -2.24 3.26
N VAL A 195 0.93 -2.14 2.62
CA VAL A 195 1.61 -3.29 2.02
C VAL A 195 2.37 -4.01 3.13
N SER A 196 2.01 -5.26 3.40
CA SER A 196 2.71 -6.20 4.30
C SER A 196 3.97 -6.76 3.63
#